data_AF-A0A090RVS3-F1
#
_entry.id   AF-A0A090RVS3-F1
#
_cell.length_a   1.000
_cell.length_b   1.000
_cell.length_c   1.000
_cell.angle_alpha   90.00
_cell.angle_beta   90.00
_cell.angle_gamma   90.00
#
_symmetry.space_group_name_H-M   'P 1'
#
loop_
_entity.id
_entity.type
_entity.pdbx_description
1 polymer ?
#
loop_
_entity_poly.entity_id
_entity_poly.type
_entity_poly.pdbx_seq_one_letter_code
_entity_poly.pdbx_strand_id
1 'polypeptide(L)'
;MFNGGALTLQIEEGVWSAAVKSKHFSMDITLTPPSHDSAPIMVSSPTGYSGWTYTQKHNALNVSGSLKVAGKSVSLSYARAGYDFSAGFMRRETSWRWASICADSKGTRIGLNLAAGVNETGVSENALW
;
A
#
# COMPACT_ATOMS: atom_id res chain seq x y z
N MET A 1 -4.23 -16.58 -23.05
CA MET A 1 -5.69 -16.44 -22.85
C MET A 1 -5.98 -16.85 -21.40
N PHE A 2 -6.27 -15.90 -20.50
CA PHE A 2 -6.42 -16.18 -19.06
C PHE A 2 -7.90 -16.45 -18.72
N ASN A 3 -8.19 -17.63 -18.16
CA ASN A 3 -9.52 -18.11 -17.81
C ASN A 3 -9.50 -18.45 -16.30
N GLY A 4 -9.90 -17.49 -15.46
CA GLY A 4 -9.91 -17.64 -13.99
C GLY A 4 -9.28 -16.40 -13.32
N GLY A 5 -10.08 -15.65 -12.57
CA GLY A 5 -9.69 -14.33 -12.07
C GLY A 5 -8.64 -14.34 -10.97
N ALA A 6 -7.37 -14.49 -11.34
CA ALA A 6 -6.24 -14.37 -10.43
C ALA A 6 -5.85 -12.91 -10.21
N LEU A 7 -5.56 -12.55 -8.96
CA LEU A 7 -4.84 -11.36 -8.57
C LEU A 7 -3.34 -11.66 -8.69
N THR A 8 -2.60 -10.79 -9.38
CA THR A 8 -1.15 -10.77 -9.43
C THR A 8 -0.65 -9.51 -8.75
N LEU A 9 0.27 -9.67 -7.81
CA LEU A 9 1.04 -8.58 -7.22
C LEU A 9 2.51 -8.81 -7.58
N GLN A 10 3.17 -7.79 -8.11
CA GLN A 10 4.58 -7.81 -8.47
C GLN A 10 5.30 -6.64 -7.83
N ILE A 11 6.51 -6.90 -7.34
CA ILE A 11 7.38 -5.90 -6.74
C ILE A 11 8.73 -6.06 -7.42
N GLU A 12 9.11 -5.08 -8.23
CA GLU A 12 10.38 -5.04 -8.94
C GLU A 12 11.08 -3.72 -8.60
N GLU A 13 12.28 -3.80 -8.00
CA GLU A 13 13.07 -2.62 -7.61
C GLU A 13 12.27 -1.58 -6.78
N GLY A 14 11.34 -2.03 -5.94
CA GLY A 14 10.50 -1.17 -5.10
C GLY A 14 9.28 -0.56 -5.81
N VAL A 15 9.08 -0.86 -7.10
CA VAL A 15 7.88 -0.50 -7.86
C VAL A 15 6.83 -1.59 -7.71
N TRP A 16 5.63 -1.20 -7.30
CA TRP A 16 4.51 -2.11 -7.07
C TRP A 16 3.57 -2.11 -8.27
N SER A 17 3.26 -3.31 -8.78
CA SER A 17 2.27 -3.49 -9.84
C SER A 17 1.22 -4.51 -9.42
N ALA A 18 -0.03 -4.26 -9.81
CA ALA A 18 -1.16 -5.11 -9.49
C ALA A 18 -2.04 -5.33 -10.71
N ALA A 19 -2.28 -6.60 -11.05
CA ALA A 19 -3.18 -6.98 -12.13
C ALA A 19 -4.25 -7.94 -11.62
N VAL A 20 -5.50 -7.71 -11.99
CA VAL A 20 -6.63 -8.58 -11.65
C VAL A 20 -7.67 -8.53 -12.75
N LYS A 21 -8.25 -9.68 -13.05
CA LYS A 21 -9.38 -9.79 -13.97
C LYS A 21 -10.51 -10.54 -13.27
N SER A 22 -11.63 -9.88 -13.02
CA SER A 22 -12.81 -10.52 -12.46
C SER A 22 -14.01 -10.33 -13.41
N LYS A 23 -15.15 -10.90 -13.03
CA LYS A 23 -16.43 -10.66 -13.73
C LYS A 23 -16.90 -9.21 -13.61
N HIS A 24 -16.51 -8.52 -12.52
CA HIS A 24 -17.04 -7.19 -12.19
C HIS A 24 -16.09 -6.06 -12.53
N PHE A 25 -14.77 -6.31 -12.50
CA PHE A 25 -13.77 -5.32 -12.83
C PHE A 25 -12.49 -5.97 -13.34
N SER A 26 -11.72 -5.22 -14.11
CA SER A 26 -10.35 -5.57 -14.49
C SER A 26 -9.43 -4.40 -14.20
N MET A 27 -8.26 -4.69 -13.68
CA MET A 27 -7.26 -3.70 -13.32
C MET A 27 -5.88 -4.21 -13.73
N ASP A 28 -5.06 -3.31 -14.23
CA ASP A 28 -3.64 -3.51 -14.45
C ASP A 28 -2.99 -2.16 -14.17
N ILE A 29 -2.39 -2.02 -12.99
CA ILE A 29 -1.90 -0.74 -12.48
C ILE A 29 -0.49 -0.86 -11.95
N THR A 30 0.23 0.26 -12.03
CA THR A 30 1.55 0.43 -11.42
C THR A 30 1.52 1.64 -10.50
N LEU A 31 2.15 1.50 -9.34
CA LEU A 31 2.29 2.54 -8.34
C LEU A 31 3.71 3.11 -8.39
N THR A 32 3.81 4.43 -8.56
CA THR A 32 5.10 5.12 -8.58
C THR A 32 5.13 6.28 -7.58
N PRO A 33 6.28 6.51 -6.93
CA PRO A 33 6.42 7.63 -6.02
C PRO A 33 6.22 8.96 -6.75
N PRO A 34 5.71 9.99 -6.05
CA PRO A 34 5.45 11.30 -6.63
C PRO A 34 6.72 12.05 -7.06
N SER A 35 7.86 11.75 -6.43
CA SER A 35 9.20 12.29 -6.71
C SER A 35 10.26 11.30 -6.18
N HIS A 36 11.53 11.49 -6.54
CA HIS A 36 12.63 10.65 -6.05
C HIS A 36 12.84 10.74 -4.53
N ASP A 37 12.51 11.88 -3.92
CA ASP A 37 12.67 12.10 -2.47
C ASP A 37 11.51 11.52 -1.64
N SER A 38 10.44 11.07 -2.31
CA SER A 38 9.31 10.43 -1.65
C SER A 38 9.64 8.95 -1.45
N ALA A 39 10.14 8.64 -0.25
CA ALA A 39 10.55 7.30 0.12
C ALA A 39 9.48 6.59 0.98
N PRO A 40 9.40 5.26 0.91
CA PRO A 40 8.57 4.49 1.85
C PRO A 40 9.13 4.57 3.26
N ILE A 41 8.25 4.43 4.26
CA ILE A 41 8.68 4.14 5.62
C ILE A 41 8.86 2.63 5.77
N MET A 42 10.00 2.22 6.33
CA MET A 42 10.33 0.82 6.61
C MET A 42 10.68 0.69 8.08
N VAL A 43 9.98 -0.19 8.80
CA VAL A 43 10.22 -0.46 10.22
C VAL A 43 10.46 -1.93 10.38
N SER A 44 11.56 -2.31 11.03
CA SER A 44 11.82 -3.67 11.48
C SER A 44 12.06 -3.64 12.99
N SER A 45 11.26 -4.38 13.75
CA SER A 45 11.35 -4.35 15.21
C SER A 45 11.00 -5.70 15.86
N PRO A 46 11.52 -5.97 17.07
CA PRO A 46 11.09 -7.12 17.87
C PRO A 46 9.59 -7.07 18.17
N THR A 47 8.94 -8.23 18.27
CA THR A 47 7.51 -8.35 18.56
C THR A 47 7.25 -9.51 19.52
N GLY A 48 6.81 -9.19 20.73
CA GLY A 48 6.68 -10.20 21.81
C GLY A 48 8.04 -10.72 22.27
N TYR A 49 8.07 -11.92 22.86
CA TYR A 49 9.30 -12.48 23.45
C TYR A 49 10.29 -13.06 22.43
N SER A 50 9.80 -13.58 21.31
CA SER A 50 10.62 -14.31 20.32
C SER A 50 10.28 -13.96 18.88
N GLY A 51 9.49 -12.91 18.67
CA GLY A 51 9.00 -12.51 17.36
C GLY A 51 9.63 -11.24 16.83
N TRP A 52 9.28 -10.92 15.60
CA TRP A 52 9.71 -9.74 14.88
C TRP A 52 8.65 -9.34 13.88
N THR A 53 8.58 -8.05 13.60
CA THR A 53 7.69 -7.46 12.61
C THR A 53 8.49 -6.54 11.70
N TYR A 54 8.28 -6.70 10.41
CA TYR A 54 8.68 -5.77 9.37
C TYR A 54 7.44 -5.16 8.74
N THR A 55 7.42 -3.84 8.59
CA THR A 55 6.43 -3.13 7.78
C THR A 55 7.11 -2.21 6.78
N GLN A 56 6.54 -2.11 5.59
CA GLN A 56 6.91 -1.14 4.57
C GLN A 56 5.64 -0.50 4.04
N LYS A 57 5.54 0.82 4.15
CA LYS A 57 4.35 1.56 3.75
C LYS A 57 4.71 2.78 2.93
N HIS A 58 3.86 3.12 1.98
CA HIS A 58 3.96 4.36 1.23
C HIS A 58 2.60 4.78 0.73
N ASN A 59 2.22 6.03 1.00
CA ASN A 59 0.95 6.59 0.56
C ASN A 59 1.13 7.73 -0.45
N ALA A 60 0.02 8.18 -1.03
CA ALA A 60 -0.06 9.25 -2.03
C ALA A 60 0.75 9.00 -3.32
N LEU A 61 0.87 7.73 -3.71
CA LEU A 61 1.52 7.31 -4.94
C LEU A 61 0.69 7.67 -6.18
N ASN A 62 1.39 7.89 -7.29
CA ASN A 62 0.75 7.98 -8.59
C ASN A 62 0.25 6.61 -9.02
N VAL A 63 -0.87 6.58 -9.73
CA VAL A 63 -1.43 5.36 -10.31
C VAL A 63 -1.44 5.49 -11.82
N SER A 64 -0.72 4.61 -12.50
CA SER A 64 -0.75 4.47 -13.96
C SER A 64 -1.37 3.13 -14.35
N GLY A 65 -1.73 2.98 -15.63
CA GLY A 65 -2.31 1.74 -16.16
C GLY A 65 -3.79 1.88 -16.48
N SER A 66 -4.57 0.82 -16.25
CA SER A 66 -5.97 0.75 -16.63
C SER A 66 -6.86 0.14 -15.55
N LEU A 67 -8.06 0.70 -15.41
CA LEU A 67 -9.13 0.18 -14.59
C LEU A 67 -10.43 0.17 -15.40
N LYS A 68 -11.12 -0.97 -15.41
CA LYS A 68 -12.48 -1.09 -15.93
C LYS A 68 -13.38 -1.66 -14.85
N VAL A 69 -14.51 -1.01 -14.62
CA VAL A 69 -15.55 -1.46 -13.68
C VAL A 69 -16.86 -1.62 -14.45
N ALA A 70 -17.50 -2.78 -14.33
CA ALA A 70 -18.70 -3.14 -15.09
C ALA A 70 -18.55 -2.88 -16.60
N GLY A 71 -17.37 -3.19 -17.15
CA GLY A 71 -17.04 -2.97 -18.56
C GLY A 71 -16.71 -1.53 -18.97
N LYS A 72 -16.85 -0.55 -18.07
CA LYS A 72 -16.56 0.87 -18.34
C LYS A 72 -15.18 1.25 -17.84
N SER A 73 -14.41 1.96 -18.67
CA SER A 73 -13.12 2.52 -18.26
C SER A 73 -13.30 3.60 -17.20
N VAL A 74 -12.49 3.53 -16.14
CA VAL A 74 -12.41 4.52 -15.07
C VAL A 74 -11.10 5.26 -15.21
N SER A 75 -11.14 6.60 -15.21
CA SER A 75 -9.92 7.41 -15.27
C SER A 75 -9.13 7.30 -13.97
N LEU A 76 -7.82 7.14 -14.10
CA LEU A 76 -6.87 7.09 -12.98
C LEU A 76 -6.10 8.41 -12.80
N SER A 77 -6.38 9.46 -13.59
CA SER A 77 -5.61 10.71 -13.58
C SER A 77 -5.54 11.38 -12.20
N TYR A 78 -6.62 11.26 -11.41
CA TYR A 78 -6.71 11.80 -10.05
C TYR A 78 -6.64 10.71 -8.98
N ALA A 79 -6.43 9.45 -9.37
CA ALA A 79 -6.30 8.36 -8.42
C ALA A 79 -4.99 8.50 -7.65
N ARG A 80 -5.07 8.22 -6.35
CA ARG A 80 -3.91 8.06 -5.48
C ARG A 80 -4.03 6.73 -4.79
N ALA A 81 -2.90 6.07 -4.62
CA ALA A 81 -2.84 4.79 -3.95
C ALA A 81 -1.78 4.80 -2.87
N GLY A 82 -1.87 3.82 -2.00
CA GLY A 82 -0.82 3.47 -1.08
C GLY A 82 -0.74 1.96 -0.97
N TYR A 83 0.41 1.47 -0.52
CA TYR A 83 0.59 0.08 -0.16
C TYR A 83 0.98 -0.03 1.31
N ASP A 84 0.56 -1.13 1.92
CA ASP A 84 0.95 -1.55 3.27
C ASP A 84 1.42 -3.00 3.16
N PHE A 85 2.72 -3.20 3.28
CA PHE A 85 3.34 -4.51 3.30
C PHE A 85 3.82 -4.82 4.71
N SER A 86 3.49 -6.02 5.18
CA SER A 86 3.91 -6.50 6.50
C SER A 86 4.37 -7.95 6.41
N ALA A 87 5.44 -8.28 7.13
CA ALA A 87 5.96 -9.63 7.27
C ALA A 87 6.52 -9.84 8.69
N GLY A 88 6.54 -11.06 9.19
CA GLY A 88 7.14 -11.33 10.50
C GLY A 88 6.62 -12.56 11.21
N PHE A 89 7.19 -12.81 12.38
CA PHE A 89 6.65 -13.73 13.39
C PHE A 89 5.98 -12.89 14.48
N MET A 90 4.69 -12.60 14.27
CA MET A 90 3.92 -11.69 15.11
C MET A 90 3.37 -12.38 16.37
N ARG A 91 2.86 -11.59 17.32
CA ARG A 91 2.12 -12.12 18.46
C ARG A 91 0.89 -12.88 17.97
N ARG A 92 0.53 -13.96 18.67
CA ARG A 92 -0.69 -14.74 18.39
C ARG A 92 -1.97 -13.89 18.49
N GLU A 93 -1.99 -12.96 19.43
CA GLU A 93 -3.10 -12.04 19.67
C GLU A 93 -2.59 -10.61 19.60
N THR A 94 -3.18 -9.81 18.73
CA THR A 94 -2.77 -8.42 18.48
C THR A 94 -4.00 -7.54 18.39
N SER A 95 -4.06 -6.49 19.20
CA SER A 95 -5.06 -5.42 19.09
C SER A 95 -4.41 -4.21 18.47
N TRP A 96 -4.95 -3.70 17.36
CA TRP A 96 -4.37 -2.56 16.66
C TRP A 96 -5.42 -1.57 16.18
N ARG A 97 -4.97 -0.34 15.96
CA ARG A 97 -5.73 0.73 15.32
C ARG A 97 -4.90 1.25 14.16
N TRP A 98 -5.53 1.44 13.01
CA TRP A 98 -4.86 1.93 11.81
C TRP A 98 -5.75 2.91 11.06
N ALA A 99 -5.12 3.93 10.50
CA ALA A 99 -5.73 4.83 9.55
C ALA A 99 -4.75 5.09 8.40
N SER A 100 -5.28 5.14 7.17
CA SER A 100 -4.52 5.40 5.96
C SER A 100 -5.26 6.41 5.09
N ILE A 101 -4.53 7.41 4.58
CA ILE A 101 -5.04 8.44 3.67
C ILE A 101 -4.14 8.50 2.44
N CYS A 102 -4.76 8.54 1.27
CA CYS A 102 -4.14 8.87 0.00
C CYS A 102 -5.04 9.91 -0.68
N ALA A 103 -4.63 11.17 -0.65
CA ALA A 103 -5.44 12.27 -1.17
C ALA A 103 -4.63 13.20 -2.07
N ASP A 104 -5.36 13.89 -2.94
CA ASP A 104 -4.90 15.05 -3.68
C ASP A 104 -5.89 16.18 -3.41
N SER A 105 -5.41 17.26 -2.80
CA SER A 105 -6.20 18.45 -2.49
C SER A 105 -5.60 19.64 -3.22
N LYS A 106 -6.24 20.04 -4.33
CA LYS A 106 -5.83 21.20 -5.15
C LYS A 106 -4.36 21.12 -5.61
N GLY A 107 -3.88 19.92 -5.96
CA GLY A 107 -2.50 19.69 -6.37
C GLY A 107 -1.53 19.42 -5.22
N THR A 108 -1.96 19.55 -3.97
CA THR A 108 -1.20 19.09 -2.80
C THR A 108 -1.51 17.63 -2.53
N ARG A 109 -0.50 16.78 -2.65
CA ARG A 109 -0.59 15.36 -2.28
C ARG A 109 -0.51 15.22 -0.77
N ILE A 110 -1.36 14.38 -0.20
CA ILE A 110 -1.40 14.10 1.24
C ILE A 110 -1.48 12.59 1.40
N GLY A 111 -0.40 12.00 1.92
CA GLY A 111 -0.32 10.62 2.35
C GLY A 111 -0.22 10.56 3.87
N LEU A 112 -1.02 9.73 4.53
CA LEU A 112 -0.92 9.55 5.98
C LEU A 112 -1.01 8.08 6.34
N ASN A 113 -0.09 7.61 7.19
CA ASN A 113 -0.20 6.34 7.87
C ASN A 113 -0.16 6.58 9.38
N LEU A 114 -1.19 6.15 10.09
CA LEU A 114 -1.24 6.14 11.55
C LEU A 114 -1.54 4.74 12.05
N ALA A 115 -0.77 4.26 13.01
CA ALA A 115 -0.86 2.95 13.61
C ALA A 115 -0.57 3.02 15.11
N ALA A 116 -1.26 2.18 15.87
CA ALA A 116 -1.02 1.97 17.28
C ALA A 116 -1.37 0.51 17.64
N GLY A 117 -0.61 -0.10 18.56
CA GLY A 117 -0.87 -1.45 19.05
C GLY A 117 0.00 -2.57 18.45
N VAL A 118 0.86 -2.25 17.49
CA VAL A 118 1.79 -3.21 16.86
C VAL A 118 3.24 -2.91 17.27
N ASN A 119 3.70 -1.69 16.96
CA ASN A 119 5.03 -1.19 17.29
C ASN A 119 4.94 -0.27 18.53
N GLU A 120 4.96 -0.85 19.73
CA GLU A 120 4.66 -0.10 20.97
C GLU A 120 5.89 0.42 21.72
N THR A 121 7.10 -0.05 21.37
CA THR A 121 8.33 0.28 22.09
C THR A 121 9.44 0.75 21.16
N GLY A 122 9.64 2.06 21.10
CA GLY A 122 10.84 2.69 20.54
C GLY A 122 10.89 2.88 19.02
N VAL A 123 9.92 2.34 18.29
CA VAL A 123 9.79 2.55 16.83
C VAL A 123 8.34 2.87 16.46
N SER A 124 8.16 3.66 15.40
CA SER A 124 6.85 4.06 14.90
C SER A 124 6.81 3.87 13.39
N GLU A 125 5.71 3.31 12.90
CA GLU A 125 5.41 3.28 11.47
C GLU A 125 4.52 4.46 11.03
N ASN A 126 4.23 5.40 11.93
CA ASN A 126 3.47 6.60 11.59
C ASN A 126 4.27 7.52 10.69
N ALA A 127 3.68 7.93 9.57
CA ALA A 127 4.33 8.76 8.57
C ALA A 127 3.31 9.69 7.88
N LEU A 128 3.80 10.85 7.48
CA LEU A 128 3.11 11.81 6.62
C LEU A 128 3.96 12.01 5.36
N TRP A 129 3.32 11.91 4.20
CA TRP A 129 3.87 12.18 2.87
C TRP A 129 3.15 13.36 2.23
#